data_AF-E9HY34-F1
#
_entry.id   AF-E9HY34-F1
#
_cell.length_a   1.000
_cell.length_b   1.000
_cell.length_c   1.000
_cell.angle_alpha   90.00
_cell.angle_beta   90.00
_cell.angle_gamma   90.00
#
_symmetry.space_group_name_H-M   'P 1'
#
loop_
_entity.id
_entity.type
_entity.pdbx_description
1 polymer ?
#
loop_
_entity_poly.entity_id
_entity_poly.type
_entity_poly.pdbx_seq_one_letter_code
_entity_poly.pdbx_strand_id
1 'polypeptide(L)'
;MSTEDEEREVLFADQRSHQLTEEEELEAIQLRAILFPALTFYLAPPMLNFLKGMGLLWPNSKKLDSEVLLKIMIDNYKKNPYCFPTFMQNTEAILEEALLGRRAVAHCLLPLILQKGKHFLASWIAVATILNQPEEAEKLTKIYNHLCYGIPDFGGKVHDPYARPNFVDVILTPGKMSYTEYECALLVQVYLFKADNEILAPELRKYLISQQNGHIHANSVMDTQSYLWELIHTYRNKSQYEKKESALNILHDAKEARNLLFHTEIKNLLENHEKHFQSFIELSNSLGLTKAAARINATKSDLATLLRRY
;
A
#
# COMPACT_ATOMS: atom_id res chain seq x y z
N MET A 1 24.67 -5.14 5.31
CA MET A 1 23.42 -4.57 4.79
C MET A 1 23.60 -4.39 3.29
N SER A 2 22.55 -4.55 2.49
CA SER A 2 22.64 -4.21 1.06
C SER A 2 22.60 -2.68 0.90
N THR A 3 23.13 -2.15 -0.19
CA THR A 3 23.06 -0.72 -0.54
C THR A 3 21.63 -0.20 -0.57
N GLU A 4 20.65 -1.05 -0.92
CA GLU A 4 19.22 -0.71 -0.89
C GLU A 4 18.66 -0.56 0.52
N ASP A 5 19.14 -1.36 1.48
CA ASP A 5 18.75 -1.21 2.89
C ASP A 5 19.30 0.09 3.45
N GLU A 6 20.51 0.50 3.05
CA GLU A 6 21.14 1.75 3.47
C GLU A 6 20.40 2.98 2.91
N GLU A 7 20.05 3.00 1.63
CA GLU A 7 19.26 4.08 1.02
C GLU A 7 17.87 4.19 1.65
N ARG A 8 17.25 3.06 1.98
CA ARG A 8 15.97 3.04 2.69
C ARG A 8 16.11 3.62 4.09
N GLU A 9 17.13 3.22 4.86
CA GLU A 9 17.35 3.77 6.21
C GLU A 9 17.64 5.27 6.17
N VAL A 10 18.38 5.77 5.17
CA VAL A 10 18.62 7.21 4.98
C VAL A 10 17.31 7.96 4.70
N LEU A 11 16.49 7.46 3.77
CA LEU A 11 15.18 8.06 3.48
C LEU A 11 14.30 8.08 4.73
N PHE A 12 14.27 6.99 5.50
CA PHE A 12 13.45 6.91 6.70
C PHE A 12 13.98 7.83 7.81
N ALA A 13 15.30 7.95 7.95
CA ALA A 13 15.91 8.86 8.91
C ALA A 13 15.55 10.33 8.61
N ASP A 14 15.61 10.74 7.34
CA ASP A 14 15.21 12.08 6.89
C ASP A 14 13.73 12.36 7.18
N GLN A 15 12.85 11.43 6.84
CA GLN A 15 11.40 11.60 7.03
C GLN A 15 10.98 11.58 8.50
N ARG A 16 11.71 10.85 9.37
CA ARG A 16 11.47 10.81 10.82
C ARG A 16 11.80 12.13 11.54
N SER A 17 12.46 13.08 10.88
CA SER A 17 12.72 14.41 11.44
C SER A 17 11.56 15.40 11.24
N HIS A 18 10.61 15.07 10.36
CA HIS A 18 9.49 15.95 10.02
C HIS A 18 8.24 15.56 10.82
N GLN A 19 7.73 16.50 11.61
CA GLN A 19 6.48 16.36 12.34
C GLN A 19 5.42 17.24 11.66
N LEU A 20 4.37 16.61 11.15
CA LEU A 20 3.20 17.27 10.59
C LEU A 20 2.24 17.67 11.71
N THR A 21 1.41 18.67 11.43
CA THR A 21 0.22 18.99 12.22
C THR A 21 -0.84 17.88 12.07
N GLU A 22 -1.82 17.84 12.98
CA GLU A 22 -2.92 16.84 12.90
C GLU A 22 -3.72 16.94 11.58
N GLU A 23 -3.92 18.15 11.08
CA GLU A 23 -4.61 18.41 9.81
C GLU A 23 -3.81 17.90 8.61
N GLU A 24 -2.50 18.18 8.58
CA GLU A 24 -1.59 17.69 7.55
C GLU A 24 -1.46 16.16 7.56
N GLU A 25 -1.47 15.52 8.75
CA GLU A 25 -1.50 14.07 8.85
C GLU A 25 -2.79 13.49 8.28
N LEU A 26 -3.94 14.09 8.58
CA LEU A 26 -5.22 13.67 8.04
C LEU A 26 -5.24 13.78 6.51
N GLU A 27 -4.75 14.89 5.96
CA GLU A 27 -4.62 15.10 4.52
C GLU A 27 -3.70 14.04 3.89
N ALA A 28 -2.53 13.79 4.48
CA ALA A 28 -1.59 12.79 3.99
C ALA A 28 -2.16 11.36 4.02
N ILE A 29 -2.94 11.02 5.05
CA ILE A 29 -3.65 9.74 5.17
C ILE A 29 -4.70 9.60 4.06
N GLN A 30 -5.45 10.66 3.76
CA GLN A 30 -6.44 10.68 2.67
C GLN A 30 -5.76 10.58 1.29
N LEU A 31 -4.66 11.29 1.07
CA LEU A 31 -3.86 11.16 -0.15
C LEU A 31 -3.34 9.74 -0.32
N ARG A 32 -2.81 9.13 0.75
CA ARG A 32 -2.36 7.73 0.73
C ARG A 32 -3.50 6.77 0.39
N ALA A 33 -4.72 7.02 0.89
CA ALA A 33 -5.92 6.25 0.59
C ALA A 33 -6.32 6.29 -0.89
N ILE A 34 -5.99 7.37 -1.60
CA ILE A 34 -6.23 7.52 -3.05
C ILE A 34 -5.09 6.90 -3.86
N LEU A 35 -3.85 7.13 -3.44
CA LEU A 35 -2.66 6.65 -4.13
C LEU A 35 -2.55 5.12 -4.12
N PHE A 36 -2.96 4.45 -3.03
CA PHE A 36 -2.86 3.00 -2.93
C PHE A 36 -3.76 2.27 -3.96
N PRO A 37 -5.07 2.56 -4.09
CA PRO A 37 -5.90 2.03 -5.16
C PRO A 37 -5.41 2.43 -6.55
N ALA A 38 -4.93 3.67 -6.74
CA ALA A 38 -4.40 4.10 -8.04
C ALA A 38 -3.24 3.20 -8.52
N LEU A 39 -2.29 2.94 -7.64
CA LEU A 39 -1.17 2.04 -7.91
C LEU A 39 -1.64 0.59 -8.12
N THR A 40 -2.53 0.10 -7.24
CA THR A 40 -2.94 -1.32 -7.21
C THR A 40 -3.85 -1.68 -8.38
N PHE A 41 -4.78 -0.80 -8.75
CA PHE A 41 -5.82 -1.09 -9.75
C PHE A 41 -5.41 -0.69 -11.16
N TYR A 42 -4.64 0.39 -11.32
CA TYR A 42 -4.40 0.97 -12.64
C TYR A 42 -2.96 0.84 -13.11
N LEU A 43 -1.98 0.72 -12.21
CA LEU A 43 -0.57 0.62 -12.61
C LEU A 43 0.02 -0.78 -12.47
N ALA A 44 -0.24 -1.49 -11.37
CA ALA A 44 0.33 -2.81 -11.15
C ALA A 44 -0.08 -3.84 -12.23
N PRO A 45 -1.36 -3.90 -12.69
CA PRO A 45 -1.76 -4.86 -13.72
C PRO A 45 -1.06 -4.65 -15.08
N PRO A 46 -0.99 -3.44 -15.67
CA PRO A 46 -0.27 -3.25 -16.91
C PRO A 46 1.22 -3.53 -16.80
N MET A 47 1.87 -3.18 -15.67
CA MET A 47 3.28 -3.55 -15.43
C MET A 47 3.48 -5.07 -15.45
N LEU A 48 2.61 -5.81 -14.75
CA LEU A 48 2.65 -7.28 -14.71
C LEU A 48 2.51 -7.87 -16.12
N ASN A 49 1.52 -7.41 -16.89
CA ASN A 49 1.25 -7.93 -18.22
C ASN A 49 2.37 -7.61 -19.21
N PHE A 50 2.92 -6.39 -19.15
CA PHE A 50 4.06 -6.00 -19.95
C PHE A 50 5.27 -6.89 -19.67
N LEU A 51 5.65 -7.07 -18.40
CA LEU A 51 6.80 -7.89 -18.01
C LEU A 51 6.61 -9.37 -18.37
N LYS A 52 5.39 -9.89 -18.32
CA LYS A 52 5.06 -11.23 -18.86
C LYS A 52 5.24 -11.31 -20.37
N GLY A 53 4.76 -10.30 -21.10
CA GLY A 53 4.93 -10.20 -22.56
C GLY A 53 6.40 -10.16 -22.98
N MET A 54 7.27 -9.58 -22.14
CA MET A 54 8.72 -9.59 -22.32
C MET A 54 9.41 -10.91 -21.91
N GLY A 55 8.69 -11.86 -21.31
CA GLY A 55 9.28 -13.08 -20.76
C GLY A 55 10.13 -12.88 -19.50
N LEU A 56 10.00 -11.73 -18.83
CA LEU A 56 10.74 -11.40 -17.59
C LEU A 56 10.07 -11.95 -16.33
N LEU A 57 8.81 -12.39 -16.46
CA LEU A 57 8.04 -13.03 -15.39
C LEU A 57 7.43 -14.33 -15.89
N TRP A 58 7.21 -15.27 -14.97
CA TRP A 58 6.46 -16.48 -15.27
C TRP A 58 5.08 -16.13 -15.82
N PRO A 59 4.62 -16.76 -16.92
CA PRO A 59 3.31 -16.46 -17.53
C PRO A 59 2.14 -16.54 -16.54
N ASN A 60 2.24 -17.45 -15.57
CA ASN A 60 1.23 -17.69 -14.54
C ASN A 60 1.40 -16.85 -13.27
N SER A 61 2.40 -15.96 -13.18
CA SER A 61 2.60 -15.12 -12.01
C SER A 61 1.37 -14.25 -11.73
N LYS A 62 0.94 -14.16 -10.47
CA LYS A 62 -0.19 -13.32 -10.05
C LYS A 62 0.24 -12.26 -9.02
N LYS A 63 1.55 -12.01 -8.96
CA LYS A 63 2.15 -11.12 -7.98
C LYS A 63 2.03 -9.67 -8.48
N LEU A 64 1.15 -8.90 -7.86
CA LEU A 64 0.97 -7.46 -8.12
C LEU A 64 1.86 -6.59 -7.22
N ASP A 65 2.97 -7.15 -6.76
CA ASP A 65 3.95 -6.42 -5.95
C ASP A 65 4.66 -5.37 -6.81
N SER A 66 4.10 -4.16 -6.80
CA SER A 66 4.56 -3.04 -7.62
C SER A 66 6.01 -2.65 -7.35
N GLU A 67 6.58 -2.94 -6.17
CA GLU A 67 8.02 -2.75 -5.94
C GLU A 67 8.84 -3.69 -6.81
N VAL A 68 8.50 -4.98 -6.83
CA VAL A 68 9.19 -5.97 -7.65
C VAL A 68 9.04 -5.63 -9.13
N LEU A 69 7.83 -5.27 -9.57
CA LEU A 69 7.57 -4.93 -10.97
C LEU A 69 8.39 -3.70 -11.41
N LEU A 70 8.39 -2.62 -10.62
CA LEU A 70 9.15 -1.41 -10.91
C LEU A 70 10.67 -1.67 -10.92
N LYS A 71 11.18 -2.46 -9.96
CA LYS A 71 12.60 -2.84 -9.93
C LYS A 71 13.02 -3.59 -11.20
N ILE A 72 12.23 -4.58 -11.63
CA ILE A 72 12.51 -5.31 -12.88
C ILE A 72 12.51 -4.36 -14.08
N MET A 73 11.57 -3.42 -14.13
CA MET A 73 11.52 -2.41 -15.21
C MET A 73 12.76 -1.51 -15.22
N ILE A 74 13.21 -1.04 -14.06
CA ILE A 74 14.44 -0.23 -13.91
C ILE A 74 15.66 -1.02 -14.37
N ASP A 75 15.81 -2.26 -13.89
CA ASP A 75 16.93 -3.13 -14.26
C ASP A 75 16.95 -3.43 -15.76
N ASN A 76 15.78 -3.60 -16.37
CA ASN A 76 15.67 -3.85 -17.80
C ASN A 76 15.99 -2.60 -18.63
N TYR A 77 15.56 -1.42 -18.18
CA TYR A 77 15.92 -0.14 -18.80
C TYR A 77 17.43 0.09 -18.78
N LYS A 78 18.09 -0.17 -17.64
CA LYS A 78 19.56 -0.04 -17.49
C LYS A 78 20.33 -0.94 -18.46
N LYS A 79 19.74 -2.07 -18.89
CA LYS A 79 20.32 -2.96 -19.91
C LYS A 79 20.01 -2.49 -21.34
N ASN A 80 18.80 -2.00 -21.58
CA ASN A 80 18.36 -1.51 -22.87
C ASN A 80 17.36 -0.34 -22.72
N PRO A 81 17.78 0.92 -22.96
CA PRO A 81 16.90 2.09 -22.84
C PRO A 81 15.70 2.09 -23.81
N TYR A 82 15.74 1.27 -24.86
CA TYR A 82 14.69 1.13 -25.87
C TYR A 82 13.78 -0.08 -25.61
N CYS A 83 13.81 -0.66 -24.41
CA CYS A 83 13.02 -1.84 -24.09
C CYS A 83 11.51 -1.58 -23.97
N PHE A 84 11.10 -0.31 -23.87
CA PHE A 84 9.70 0.07 -23.73
C PHE A 84 9.07 0.47 -25.08
N PRO A 85 7.76 0.23 -25.25
CA PRO A 85 7.03 0.60 -26.47
C PRO A 85 7.06 2.10 -26.77
N THR A 86 7.03 2.94 -25.74
CA THR A 86 7.07 4.40 -25.86
C THR A 86 8.35 4.93 -25.24
N PHE A 87 9.15 5.65 -26.03
CA PHE A 87 10.37 6.28 -25.54
C PHE A 87 10.09 7.63 -24.88
N MET A 88 10.61 7.83 -23.67
CA MET A 88 10.68 9.12 -22.99
C MET A 88 12.12 9.38 -22.56
N GLN A 89 12.60 10.61 -22.71
CA GLN A 89 13.99 10.96 -22.42
C GLN A 89 14.36 10.77 -20.94
N ASN A 90 13.39 10.92 -20.04
CA ASN A 90 13.53 10.83 -18.59
C ASN A 90 12.96 9.53 -17.99
N THR A 91 12.90 8.44 -18.77
CA THR A 91 12.32 7.15 -18.31
C THR A 91 12.91 6.63 -17.00
N GLU A 92 14.23 6.71 -16.81
CA GLU A 92 14.86 6.25 -15.55
C GLU A 92 14.31 7.01 -14.33
N ALA A 93 14.34 8.34 -14.39
CA ALA A 93 13.84 9.20 -13.33
C ALA A 93 12.33 8.99 -13.08
N ILE A 94 11.53 8.74 -14.13
CA ILE A 94 10.11 8.41 -14.00
C ILE A 94 9.93 7.10 -13.21
N LEU A 95 10.70 6.06 -13.53
CA LEU A 95 10.60 4.76 -12.86
C LEU A 95 11.08 4.85 -11.41
N GLU A 96 12.14 5.60 -11.13
CA GLU A 96 12.66 5.82 -9.78
C GLU A 96 11.67 6.61 -8.92
N GLU A 97 11.08 7.69 -9.44
CA GLU A 97 10.04 8.45 -8.73
C GLU A 97 8.78 7.60 -8.50
N ALA A 98 8.40 6.75 -9.46
CA ALA A 98 7.30 5.81 -9.31
C ALA A 98 7.57 4.80 -8.18
N LEU A 99 8.79 4.28 -8.08
CA LEU A 99 9.23 3.38 -7.03
C LEU A 99 9.27 4.06 -5.67
N LEU A 100 9.76 5.31 -5.61
CA LEU A 100 9.73 6.13 -4.40
C LEU A 100 8.29 6.34 -3.92
N GLY A 101 7.39 6.70 -4.82
CA GLY A 101 5.96 6.86 -4.52
C GLY A 101 5.33 5.59 -3.97
N ARG A 102 5.61 4.44 -4.58
CA ARG A 102 5.19 3.13 -4.06
C ARG A 102 5.68 2.93 -2.64
N ARG A 103 6.97 3.19 -2.36
CA ARG A 103 7.58 2.98 -1.03
C ARG A 103 6.96 3.92 0.00
N ALA A 104 6.76 5.19 -0.35
CA ALA A 104 6.11 6.17 0.51
C ALA A 104 4.70 5.69 0.93
N VAL A 105 3.91 5.20 -0.03
CA VAL A 105 2.58 4.65 0.23
C VAL A 105 2.65 3.36 1.05
N ALA A 106 3.49 2.40 0.71
CA ALA A 106 3.56 1.13 1.44
C ALA A 106 3.98 1.33 2.91
N HIS A 107 4.95 2.22 3.16
CA HIS A 107 5.54 2.46 4.47
C HIS A 107 4.97 3.68 5.22
N CYS A 108 3.88 4.26 4.72
CA CYS A 108 3.19 5.38 5.37
C CYS A 108 4.14 6.55 5.73
N LEU A 109 4.95 6.97 4.76
CA LEU A 109 5.83 8.13 4.88
C LEU A 109 5.02 9.42 4.68
N LEU A 110 4.17 9.79 5.65
CA LEU A 110 3.20 10.87 5.49
C LEU A 110 3.80 12.22 5.04
N PRO A 111 4.94 12.70 5.59
CA PRO A 111 5.53 13.96 5.13
C PRO A 111 5.87 13.93 3.64
N LEU A 112 6.46 12.83 3.18
CA LEU A 112 6.79 12.63 1.77
C LEU A 112 5.54 12.52 0.89
N ILE A 113 4.48 11.85 1.36
CA ILE A 113 3.21 11.74 0.64
C ILE A 113 2.54 13.10 0.49
N LEU A 114 2.53 13.91 1.55
CA LEU A 114 1.96 15.25 1.50
C LEU A 114 2.73 16.15 0.52
N GLN A 115 4.06 16.10 0.57
CA GLN A 115 4.92 16.91 -0.29
C GLN A 115 4.90 16.47 -1.76
N LYS A 116 4.93 15.15 -2.02
CA LYS A 116 5.19 14.59 -3.36
C LYS A 116 4.06 13.74 -3.93
N GLY A 117 2.94 13.54 -3.22
CA GLY A 117 1.86 12.64 -3.65
C GLY A 117 1.36 12.88 -5.07
N LYS A 118 1.24 14.16 -5.48
CA LYS A 118 0.88 14.53 -6.86
C LYS A 118 1.96 14.15 -7.88
N HIS A 119 3.23 14.34 -7.54
CA HIS A 119 4.37 13.95 -8.39
C HIS A 119 4.44 12.43 -8.55
N PHE A 120 4.16 11.67 -7.49
CA PHE A 120 4.06 10.21 -7.56
C PHE A 120 2.99 9.79 -8.55
N LEU A 121 1.79 10.36 -8.47
CA LEU A 121 0.72 10.03 -9.41
C LEU A 121 1.05 10.44 -10.85
N ALA A 122 1.70 11.59 -11.06
CA ALA A 122 2.19 12.01 -12.37
C ALA A 122 3.24 11.02 -12.93
N SER A 123 4.16 10.54 -12.10
CA SER A 123 5.13 9.51 -12.50
C SER A 123 4.43 8.20 -12.90
N TRP A 124 3.37 7.80 -12.19
CA TRP A 124 2.59 6.61 -12.51
C TRP A 124 1.82 6.75 -13.84
N ILE A 125 1.27 7.93 -14.14
CA ILE A 125 0.69 8.24 -15.46
C ILE A 125 1.76 8.07 -16.57
N ALA A 126 2.96 8.60 -16.32
CA ALA A 126 4.07 8.49 -17.27
C ALA A 126 4.51 7.02 -17.45
N VAL A 127 4.56 6.22 -16.39
CA VAL A 127 4.82 4.78 -16.49
C VAL A 127 3.76 4.08 -17.35
N ALA A 128 2.46 4.32 -17.13
CA ALA A 128 1.42 3.75 -17.99
C ALA A 128 1.58 4.17 -19.47
N THR A 129 2.01 5.41 -19.72
CA THR A 129 2.29 5.93 -21.06
C THR A 129 3.50 5.22 -21.71
N ILE A 130 4.58 5.01 -20.96
CA ILE A 130 5.78 4.28 -21.40
C ILE A 130 5.43 2.84 -21.80
N LEU A 131 4.50 2.22 -21.09
CA LEU A 131 3.96 0.88 -21.36
C LEU A 131 2.95 0.83 -22.51
N ASN A 132 2.63 1.97 -23.14
CA ASN A 132 1.59 2.13 -24.15
C ASN A 132 0.21 1.63 -23.65
N GLN A 133 -0.19 2.10 -22.46
CA GLN A 133 -1.48 1.80 -21.81
C GLN A 133 -2.30 3.09 -21.65
N PRO A 134 -2.86 3.62 -22.75
CA PRO A 134 -3.51 4.93 -22.75
C PRO A 134 -4.77 4.99 -21.88
N GLU A 135 -5.52 3.90 -21.77
CA GLU A 135 -6.73 3.84 -20.94
C GLU A 135 -6.40 3.95 -19.45
N GLU A 136 -5.38 3.23 -18.98
CA GLU A 136 -4.88 3.28 -17.60
C GLU A 136 -4.27 4.66 -17.30
N ALA A 137 -3.53 5.24 -18.24
CA ALA A 137 -2.99 6.59 -18.13
C ALA A 137 -4.12 7.63 -18.00
N GLU A 138 -5.20 7.50 -18.77
CA GLU A 138 -6.37 8.39 -18.67
C GLU A 138 -7.08 8.24 -17.31
N LYS A 139 -7.29 7.00 -16.83
CA LYS A 139 -7.87 6.72 -15.51
C LYS A 139 -7.06 7.36 -14.39
N LEU A 140 -5.73 7.20 -14.41
CA LEU A 140 -4.82 7.85 -13.46
C LEU A 140 -4.84 9.38 -13.60
N THR A 141 -4.94 9.91 -14.82
CA THR A 141 -5.06 11.35 -15.09
C THR A 141 -6.33 11.95 -14.49
N LYS A 142 -7.46 11.23 -14.53
CA LYS A 142 -8.70 11.66 -13.87
C LYS A 142 -8.52 11.80 -12.36
N ILE A 143 -7.82 10.86 -11.73
CA ILE A 143 -7.48 10.93 -10.29
C ILE A 143 -6.56 12.13 -10.02
N TYR A 144 -5.55 12.35 -10.87
CA TYR A 144 -4.62 13.47 -10.73
C TYR A 144 -5.34 14.81 -10.83
N ASN A 145 -6.23 14.97 -11.81
CA ASN A 145 -7.00 16.18 -11.99
C ASN A 145 -7.94 16.42 -10.80
N HIS A 146 -8.55 15.36 -10.27
CA HIS A 146 -9.36 15.44 -9.06
C HIS A 146 -8.56 15.98 -7.86
N LEU A 147 -7.32 15.50 -7.66
CA LEU A 147 -6.42 15.96 -6.59
C LEU A 147 -5.91 17.40 -6.80
N CYS A 148 -5.78 17.86 -8.05
CA CYS A 148 -5.24 19.18 -8.36
C CYS A 148 -6.29 20.28 -8.40
N TYR A 149 -7.49 19.97 -8.88
CA TYR A 149 -8.49 20.97 -9.23
C TYR A 149 -9.83 20.77 -8.49
N GLY A 150 -9.95 19.73 -7.66
CA GLY A 150 -11.23 19.31 -7.10
C GLY A 150 -12.12 18.63 -8.15
N ILE A 151 -13.28 18.12 -7.72
CA ILE A 151 -14.30 17.63 -8.66
C ILE A 151 -14.97 18.86 -9.31
N PRO A 152 -15.12 18.95 -10.64
CA PRO A 152 -16.24 19.69 -11.18
C PRO A 152 -17.51 18.94 -10.79
N ASP A 153 -18.14 19.37 -9.69
CA ASP A 153 -19.33 18.75 -9.13
C ASP A 153 -20.49 18.85 -10.13
N PHE A 154 -20.77 17.74 -10.83
CA PHE A 154 -21.95 17.62 -11.69
C PHE A 154 -23.09 16.83 -11.01
N GLY A 155 -23.03 16.50 -9.71
CA GLY A 155 -24.06 15.64 -9.11
C GLY A 155 -24.12 15.45 -7.58
N GLY A 156 -23.35 16.16 -6.78
CA GLY A 156 -23.50 16.27 -5.32
C GLY A 156 -23.28 14.98 -4.51
N LYS A 157 -22.62 13.95 -5.06
CA LYS A 157 -22.35 12.70 -4.33
C LYS A 157 -20.97 12.73 -3.68
N VAL A 158 -20.95 12.69 -2.35
CA VAL A 158 -19.74 12.44 -1.56
C VAL A 158 -19.21 11.05 -1.93
N HIS A 159 -18.08 11.01 -2.64
CA HIS A 159 -17.41 9.76 -3.00
C HIS A 159 -16.62 9.24 -1.79
N ASP A 160 -16.82 7.96 -1.44
CA ASP A 160 -15.93 7.25 -0.51
C ASP A 160 -14.52 7.18 -1.14
N PRO A 161 -13.46 7.71 -0.51
CA PRO A 161 -12.10 7.67 -1.07
C PRO A 161 -11.56 6.24 -1.26
N TYR A 162 -12.20 5.24 -0.65
CA TYR A 162 -11.90 3.82 -0.83
C TYR A 162 -12.83 3.12 -1.83
N ALA A 163 -13.88 3.78 -2.31
CA ALA A 163 -14.72 3.21 -3.34
C ALA A 163 -13.95 3.23 -4.67
N ARG A 164 -13.99 2.09 -5.37
CA ARG A 164 -13.62 2.05 -6.78
C ARG A 164 -14.43 3.12 -7.52
N PRO A 165 -13.81 4.05 -8.24
CA PRO A 165 -14.55 5.02 -9.03
C PRO A 165 -15.49 4.28 -9.99
N ASN A 166 -16.78 4.67 -10.01
CA ASN A 166 -17.87 4.00 -10.76
C ASN A 166 -17.65 3.92 -12.28
N PHE A 167 -16.57 4.46 -12.82
CA PHE A 167 -16.30 4.61 -14.25
C PHE A 167 -15.17 3.71 -14.77
N VAL A 168 -14.76 2.67 -14.02
CA VAL A 168 -13.62 1.85 -14.42
C VAL A 168 -13.92 0.36 -14.40
N ASP A 169 -13.94 -0.25 -15.59
CA ASP A 169 -13.85 -1.70 -15.80
C ASP A 169 -12.41 -2.19 -15.65
N VAL A 170 -12.21 -3.32 -14.96
CA VAL A 170 -10.88 -3.93 -14.71
C VAL A 170 -10.60 -4.95 -15.82
N ILE A 171 -10.24 -4.47 -17.01
CA ILE A 171 -10.31 -5.27 -18.25
C ILE A 171 -9.33 -6.48 -18.28
N LEU A 172 -8.34 -6.57 -17.38
CA LEU A 172 -7.29 -7.60 -17.43
C LEU A 172 -7.18 -8.42 -16.13
N THR A 173 -7.45 -9.72 -16.22
CA THR A 173 -7.25 -10.68 -15.12
C THR A 173 -5.88 -11.37 -15.21
N PRO A 174 -5.21 -11.63 -14.08
CA PRO A 174 -4.01 -12.48 -14.07
C PRO A 174 -4.40 -13.97 -14.21
N GLY A 175 -4.51 -14.46 -15.46
CA GLY A 175 -4.60 -15.90 -15.79
C GLY A 175 -5.92 -16.58 -15.38
N LYS A 176 -5.86 -17.82 -14.84
CA LYS A 176 -7.01 -18.68 -14.47
C LYS A 176 -7.94 -18.15 -13.35
N MET A 177 -7.95 -16.86 -13.06
CA MET A 177 -8.98 -16.26 -12.20
C MET A 177 -10.10 -15.72 -13.07
N SER A 178 -11.34 -15.96 -12.67
CA SER A 178 -12.46 -15.22 -13.22
C SER A 178 -12.30 -13.72 -12.90
N TYR A 179 -12.90 -12.89 -13.74
CA TYR A 179 -12.96 -11.45 -13.53
C TYR A 179 -13.52 -11.11 -12.15
N THR A 180 -14.61 -11.78 -11.75
CA THR A 180 -15.24 -11.66 -10.43
C THR A 180 -14.27 -11.96 -9.29
N GLU A 181 -13.55 -13.09 -9.34
CA GLU A 181 -12.57 -13.43 -8.30
C GLU A 181 -11.46 -12.38 -8.20
N TYR A 182 -11.05 -11.81 -9.32
CA TYR A 182 -10.02 -10.78 -9.34
C TYR A 182 -10.50 -9.47 -8.72
N GLU A 183 -11.72 -9.03 -9.04
CA GLU A 183 -12.33 -7.87 -8.40
C GLU A 183 -12.52 -8.06 -6.89
N CYS A 184 -12.98 -9.23 -6.46
CA CYS A 184 -13.10 -9.57 -5.04
C CYS A 184 -11.74 -9.50 -4.32
N ALA A 185 -10.68 -10.03 -4.95
CA ALA A 185 -9.35 -10.04 -4.38
C ALA A 185 -8.75 -8.61 -4.25
N LEU A 186 -9.02 -7.75 -5.24
CA LEU A 186 -8.66 -6.33 -5.20
C LEU A 186 -9.41 -5.57 -4.11
N LEU A 187 -10.71 -5.84 -3.96
CA LEU A 187 -11.53 -5.25 -2.90
C LEU A 187 -11.04 -5.65 -1.51
N VAL A 188 -10.73 -6.93 -1.31
CA VAL A 188 -10.10 -7.46 -0.10
C VAL A 188 -8.81 -6.68 0.24
N GLN A 189 -7.94 -6.48 -0.75
CA GLN A 189 -6.67 -5.78 -0.56
C GLN A 189 -6.88 -4.33 -0.12
N VAL A 190 -7.84 -3.61 -0.73
CA VAL A 190 -8.19 -2.23 -0.33
C VAL A 190 -8.78 -2.16 1.08
N TYR A 191 -9.63 -3.11 1.46
CA TYR A 191 -10.22 -3.11 2.80
C TYR A 191 -9.21 -3.49 3.89
N LEU A 192 -8.27 -4.40 3.61
CA LEU A 192 -7.13 -4.66 4.49
C LEU A 192 -6.24 -3.42 4.60
N PHE A 193 -6.00 -2.72 3.49
CA PHE A 193 -5.27 -1.46 3.49
C PHE A 193 -5.98 -0.36 4.31
N LYS A 194 -7.31 -0.24 4.19
CA LYS A 194 -8.10 0.70 5.01
C LYS A 194 -7.93 0.42 6.50
N ALA A 195 -8.00 -0.85 6.91
CA ALA A 195 -7.77 -1.24 8.30
C ALA A 195 -6.35 -0.93 8.79
N ASP A 196 -5.32 -1.12 7.95
CA ASP A 196 -3.95 -0.71 8.27
C ASP A 196 -3.83 0.82 8.38
N ASN A 197 -4.27 1.55 7.35
CA ASN A 197 -4.09 2.99 7.18
C ASN A 197 -4.82 3.84 8.20
N GLU A 198 -6.11 3.58 8.42
CA GLU A 198 -6.97 4.46 9.23
C GLU A 198 -7.09 4.04 10.69
N ILE A 199 -6.62 2.83 11.03
CA ILE A 199 -6.88 2.21 12.33
C ILE A 199 -5.60 1.66 12.93
N LEU A 200 -5.00 0.63 12.32
CA LEU A 200 -3.90 -0.08 12.96
C LEU A 200 -2.65 0.80 13.09
N ALA A 201 -2.20 1.46 12.01
CA ALA A 201 -0.97 2.25 12.02
C ALA A 201 -1.05 3.44 13.00
N PRO A 202 -2.12 4.27 13.00
CA PRO A 202 -2.25 5.36 13.96
C PRO A 202 -2.31 4.89 15.41
N GLU A 203 -3.02 3.79 15.69
CA GLU A 203 -3.19 3.28 17.06
C GLU A 203 -1.93 2.58 17.58
N LEU A 204 -1.18 1.87 16.72
CA LEU A 204 0.14 1.34 17.06
C LEU A 204 1.12 2.47 17.35
N ARG A 205 1.13 3.56 16.57
CA ARG A 205 1.96 4.72 16.87
C ARG A 205 1.63 5.31 18.24
N LYS A 206 0.35 5.57 18.53
CA LYS A 206 -0.10 6.08 19.84
C LYS A 206 0.34 5.16 20.98
N TYR A 207 0.18 3.85 20.80
CA TYR A 207 0.64 2.86 21.77
C TYR A 207 2.16 2.96 21.98
N LEU A 208 2.96 3.00 20.92
CA LEU A 208 4.41 3.10 21.00
C LEU A 208 4.88 4.40 21.66
N ILE A 209 4.26 5.55 21.33
CA ILE A 209 4.55 6.84 21.98
C ILE A 209 4.35 6.77 23.50
N SER A 210 3.36 6.01 23.96
CA SER A 210 3.07 5.83 25.40
C SER A 210 4.07 4.90 26.12
N GLN A 211 4.94 4.20 25.39
CA GLN A 211 5.97 3.34 25.98
C GLN A 211 7.21 4.14 26.41
N GLN A 212 8.08 3.50 27.20
CA GLN A 212 9.37 4.07 27.56
C GLN A 212 10.22 4.36 26.31
N ASN A 213 10.71 5.59 26.17
CA ASN A 213 11.41 6.12 24.98
C ASN A 213 10.54 6.25 23.71
N GLY A 214 9.21 6.19 23.83
CA GLY A 214 8.28 6.28 22.70
C GLY A 214 8.28 7.60 21.93
N HIS A 215 8.91 8.67 22.46
CA HIS A 215 9.02 9.97 21.80
C HIS A 215 9.69 9.91 20.42
N ILE A 216 10.51 8.88 20.14
CA ILE A 216 11.11 8.66 18.81
C ILE A 216 10.07 8.36 17.71
N HIS A 217 8.85 7.99 18.11
CA HIS A 217 7.71 7.72 17.24
C HIS A 217 6.72 8.88 17.15
N ALA A 218 7.06 10.05 17.72
CA ALA A 218 6.21 11.24 17.67
C ALA A 218 6.21 11.93 16.30
N ASN A 219 7.05 11.49 15.37
CA ASN A 219 7.04 11.97 13.98
C ASN A 219 5.84 11.42 13.19
N SER A 220 5.68 11.91 11.97
CA SER A 220 4.56 11.58 11.10
C SER A 220 4.79 10.36 10.21
N VAL A 221 5.86 9.58 10.44
CA VAL A 221 6.05 8.29 9.77
C VAL A 221 5.29 7.21 10.53
N MET A 222 4.30 6.57 9.90
CA MET A 222 3.48 5.50 10.50
C MET A 222 3.74 4.12 9.87
N ASP A 223 5.01 3.71 9.77
CA ASP A 223 5.35 2.42 9.16
C ASP A 223 5.00 1.25 10.08
N THR A 224 3.79 0.71 9.91
CA THR A 224 3.28 -0.45 10.67
C THR A 224 4.28 -1.60 10.73
N GLN A 225 5.02 -1.88 9.65
CA GLN A 225 5.98 -2.98 9.64
C GLN A 225 7.16 -2.75 10.58
N SER A 226 7.68 -1.53 10.60
CA SER A 226 8.75 -1.13 11.51
C SER A 226 8.27 -1.20 12.97
N TYR A 227 7.05 -0.73 13.24
CA TYR A 227 6.43 -0.83 14.57
C TYR A 227 6.27 -2.27 15.04
N LEU A 228 5.79 -3.17 14.18
CA LEU A 228 5.65 -4.58 14.51
C LEU A 228 7.00 -5.24 14.79
N TRP A 229 8.04 -4.90 14.03
CA TRP A 229 9.40 -5.37 14.29
C TRP A 229 9.94 -4.92 15.65
N GLU A 230 9.74 -3.65 15.99
CA GLU A 230 10.15 -3.10 17.28
C GLU A 230 9.42 -3.76 18.45
N LEU A 231 8.10 -3.97 18.31
CA LEU A 231 7.31 -4.71 19.30
C LEU A 231 7.81 -6.14 19.47
N ILE A 232 8.08 -6.85 18.37
CA ILE A 232 8.66 -8.22 18.41
C ILE A 232 9.99 -8.21 19.16
N HIS A 233 10.89 -7.26 18.86
CA HIS A 233 12.18 -7.15 19.53
C HIS A 233 12.02 -6.85 21.02
N THR A 234 11.14 -5.92 21.37
CA THR A 234 10.82 -5.55 22.75
C THR A 234 10.28 -6.73 23.55
N TYR A 235 9.32 -7.47 23.00
CA TYR A 235 8.74 -8.64 23.66
C TYR A 235 9.74 -9.80 23.78
N ARG A 236 10.64 -9.98 22.79
CA ARG A 236 11.73 -10.96 22.88
C ARG A 236 12.71 -10.66 24.02
N ASN A 237 12.94 -9.39 24.34
CA ASN A 237 13.91 -8.99 25.36
C ASN A 237 13.32 -8.82 26.77
N LYS A 238 11.98 -8.81 26.92
CA LYS A 238 11.35 -8.84 28.25
C LYS A 238 11.57 -10.21 28.92
N SER A 239 12.36 -10.23 30.00
CA SER A 239 12.49 -11.38 30.89
C SER A 239 11.22 -11.53 31.75
N GLN A 240 10.68 -12.75 31.85
CA GLN A 240 9.53 -13.10 32.72
C GLN A 240 8.15 -12.55 32.32
N TYR A 241 7.81 -12.54 31.02
CA TYR A 241 6.41 -12.36 30.60
C TYR A 241 5.73 -13.73 30.46
N GLU A 242 4.81 -14.08 31.36
CA GLU A 242 4.13 -15.39 31.41
C GLU A 242 3.42 -15.77 30.09
N LYS A 243 3.09 -14.78 29.26
CA LYS A 243 2.42 -14.97 27.95
C LYS A 243 3.30 -14.57 26.75
N LYS A 244 4.62 -14.58 26.91
CA LYS A 244 5.58 -14.12 25.90
C LYS A 244 5.37 -14.79 24.54
N GLU A 245 5.25 -16.12 24.51
CA GLU A 245 5.14 -16.88 23.27
C GLU A 245 3.84 -16.55 22.51
N SER A 246 2.72 -16.48 23.24
CA SER A 246 1.43 -16.10 22.66
C SER A 246 1.46 -14.68 22.10
N ALA A 247 2.07 -13.72 22.79
CA ALA A 247 2.21 -12.36 22.29
C ALA A 247 3.10 -12.26 21.04
N LEU A 248 4.20 -13.04 21.00
CA LEU A 248 5.07 -13.10 19.84
C LEU A 248 4.38 -13.71 18.62
N ASN A 249 3.57 -14.76 18.80
CA ASN A 249 2.80 -15.34 17.70
C ASN A 249 1.80 -14.33 17.11
N ILE A 250 1.05 -13.61 17.96
CA ILE A 250 0.12 -12.57 17.52
C ILE A 250 0.85 -11.47 16.72
N LEU A 251 2.01 -11.02 17.20
CA LEU A 251 2.82 -10.03 16.50
C LEU A 251 3.36 -10.54 15.17
N HIS A 252 3.80 -11.80 15.12
CA HIS A 252 4.28 -12.43 13.89
C HIS A 252 3.16 -12.58 12.86
N ASP A 253 1.96 -13.00 13.27
CA ASP A 253 0.79 -13.12 12.41
C ASP A 253 0.31 -11.77 11.85
N ALA A 254 0.32 -10.72 12.67
CA ALA A 254 0.02 -9.36 12.21
C ALA A 254 1.09 -8.84 11.24
N LYS A 255 2.38 -9.09 11.52
CA LYS A 255 3.47 -8.71 10.61
C LYS A 255 3.40 -9.45 9.28
N GLU A 256 3.02 -10.72 9.30
CA GLU A 256 2.81 -11.49 8.09
C GLU A 256 1.61 -10.93 7.29
N ALA A 257 0.48 -10.68 7.94
CA ALA A 257 -0.70 -10.09 7.29
C ALA A 257 -0.37 -8.73 6.63
N ARG A 258 0.38 -7.84 7.31
CA ARG A 258 0.85 -6.59 6.71
C ARG A 258 1.78 -6.85 5.53
N ASN A 259 2.76 -7.75 5.67
CA ASN A 259 3.65 -8.07 4.54
C ASN A 259 2.87 -8.56 3.32
N LEU A 260 1.89 -9.45 3.53
CA LEU A 260 1.09 -10.02 2.46
C LEU A 260 0.26 -8.94 1.76
N LEU A 261 -0.28 -7.96 2.49
CA LEU A 261 -1.02 -6.82 1.92
C LEU A 261 -0.26 -6.12 0.78
N PHE A 262 1.07 -6.00 0.87
CA PHE A 262 1.89 -5.27 -0.11
C PHE A 262 2.71 -6.17 -1.06
N HIS A 263 2.89 -7.46 -0.73
CA HIS A 263 3.87 -8.32 -1.40
C HIS A 263 3.36 -9.67 -1.88
N THR A 264 2.11 -10.07 -1.59
CA THR A 264 1.62 -11.41 -1.94
C THR A 264 0.94 -11.48 -3.31
N GLU A 265 0.66 -12.71 -3.75
CA GLU A 265 -0.23 -12.96 -4.87
C GLU A 265 -1.67 -12.68 -4.46
N ILE A 266 -2.41 -11.95 -5.28
CA ILE A 266 -3.74 -11.45 -4.92
C ILE A 266 -4.74 -12.55 -4.54
N LYS A 267 -4.58 -13.75 -5.13
CA LYS A 267 -5.40 -14.92 -4.81
C LYS A 267 -5.25 -15.35 -3.34
N ASN A 268 -4.04 -15.31 -2.80
CA ASN A 268 -3.79 -15.68 -1.40
C ASN A 268 -4.47 -14.71 -0.43
N LEU A 269 -4.58 -13.41 -0.80
CA LEU A 269 -5.34 -12.44 -0.03
C LEU A 269 -6.82 -12.82 -0.01
N LEU A 270 -7.40 -13.12 -1.17
CA LEU A 270 -8.82 -13.52 -1.25
C LEU A 270 -9.12 -14.75 -0.38
N GLU A 271 -8.28 -15.77 -0.43
CA GLU A 271 -8.48 -17.02 0.33
C GLU A 271 -8.29 -16.86 1.85
N ASN A 272 -7.43 -15.93 2.29
CA ASN A 272 -7.01 -15.84 3.70
C ASN A 272 -7.35 -14.51 4.39
N HIS A 273 -8.11 -13.62 3.74
CA HIS A 273 -8.39 -12.29 4.26
C HIS A 273 -9.00 -12.28 5.66
N GLU A 274 -9.89 -13.24 5.98
CA GLU A 274 -10.47 -13.32 7.31
C GLU A 274 -9.41 -13.52 8.40
N LYS A 275 -8.40 -14.36 8.13
CA LYS A 275 -7.26 -14.59 9.04
C LYS A 275 -6.42 -13.32 9.18
N HIS A 276 -6.21 -12.57 8.09
CA HIS A 276 -5.44 -11.32 8.12
C HIS A 276 -6.14 -10.22 8.93
N PHE A 277 -7.46 -10.05 8.80
CA PHE A 277 -8.21 -9.16 9.68
C PHE A 277 -8.16 -9.64 11.13
N GLN A 278 -8.29 -10.95 11.34
CA GLN A 278 -8.26 -11.54 12.68
C GLN A 278 -6.93 -11.27 13.39
N SER A 279 -5.79 -11.38 12.70
CA SER A 279 -4.49 -11.10 13.31
C SER A 279 -4.35 -9.63 13.74
N PHE A 280 -4.89 -8.68 12.97
CA PHE A 280 -4.92 -7.26 13.38
C PHE A 280 -5.85 -7.01 14.59
N ILE A 281 -6.99 -7.71 14.65
CA ILE A 281 -7.93 -7.64 15.78
C ILE A 281 -7.30 -8.21 17.06
N GLU A 282 -6.67 -9.38 16.96
CA GLU A 282 -5.99 -10.05 18.08
C GLU A 282 -4.82 -9.21 18.60
N LEU A 283 -4.02 -8.66 17.70
CA LEU A 283 -2.97 -7.72 18.07
C LEU A 283 -3.54 -6.53 18.84
N SER A 284 -4.55 -5.87 18.29
CA SER A 284 -5.19 -4.71 18.92
C SER A 284 -5.71 -5.05 20.32
N ASN A 285 -6.40 -6.18 20.49
CA ASN A 285 -6.88 -6.65 21.79
C ASN A 285 -5.73 -6.95 22.76
N SER A 286 -4.66 -7.60 22.29
CA SER A 286 -3.50 -7.94 23.12
C SER A 286 -2.75 -6.71 23.67
N LEU A 287 -2.84 -5.59 22.96
CA LEU A 287 -2.28 -4.30 23.36
C LEU A 287 -3.27 -3.42 24.14
N GLY A 288 -4.50 -3.89 24.38
CA GLY A 288 -5.55 -3.12 25.05
C GLY A 288 -6.24 -2.07 24.17
N LEU A 289 -5.99 -2.09 22.85
CA LEU A 289 -6.57 -1.17 21.85
C LEU A 289 -7.97 -1.63 21.41
N THR A 290 -8.88 -1.82 22.36
CA THR A 290 -10.21 -2.43 22.13
C THR A 290 -11.08 -1.67 21.12
N LYS A 291 -10.99 -0.33 21.11
CA LYS A 291 -11.68 0.50 20.11
C LYS A 291 -11.13 0.27 18.70
N ALA A 292 -9.82 0.10 18.55
CA ALA A 292 -9.19 -0.21 17.27
C ALA A 292 -9.64 -1.59 16.77
N ALA A 293 -9.62 -2.60 17.65
CA ALA A 293 -10.10 -3.94 17.35
C ALA A 293 -11.56 -3.94 16.85
N ALA A 294 -12.45 -3.19 17.51
CA ALA A 294 -13.85 -3.05 17.10
C ALA A 294 -14.01 -2.40 15.72
N ARG A 295 -13.25 -1.33 15.42
CA ARG A 295 -13.29 -0.66 14.11
C ARG A 295 -12.74 -1.55 12.99
N ILE A 296 -11.69 -2.34 13.26
CA ILE A 296 -11.16 -3.31 12.28
C ILE A 296 -12.19 -4.41 12.01
N ASN A 297 -12.88 -4.91 13.05
CA ASN A 297 -13.95 -5.90 12.89
C ASN A 297 -15.17 -5.34 12.12
N ALA A 298 -15.50 -4.06 12.32
CA ALA A 298 -16.51 -3.39 11.50
C ALA A 298 -16.09 -3.33 10.02
N THR A 299 -14.83 -2.95 9.74
CA THR A 299 -14.27 -2.94 8.37
C THR A 299 -14.32 -4.33 7.72
N LYS A 300 -14.00 -5.39 8.47
CA LYS A 300 -14.14 -6.79 8.04
C LYS A 300 -15.60 -7.13 7.70
N SER A 301 -16.55 -6.69 8.51
CA SER A 301 -17.99 -6.95 8.33
C SER A 301 -18.55 -6.21 7.10
N ASP A 302 -18.09 -4.99 6.86
CA ASP A 302 -18.45 -4.20 5.67
C ASP A 302 -17.95 -4.90 4.39
N LEU A 303 -16.71 -5.37 4.39
CA LEU A 303 -16.15 -6.16 3.29
C LEU A 303 -16.98 -7.43 3.03
N ALA A 304 -17.36 -8.17 4.08
CA ALA A 304 -18.17 -9.38 3.93
C ALA A 304 -19.53 -9.08 3.29
N THR A 305 -20.14 -7.94 3.60
CA THR A 305 -21.38 -7.48 2.97
C THR A 305 -21.19 -7.17 1.48
N LEU A 306 -20.07 -6.56 1.11
CA LEU A 306 -19.76 -6.24 -0.29
C LEU A 306 -19.44 -7.49 -1.12
N LEU A 307 -18.66 -8.43 -0.57
CA LEU A 307 -18.31 -9.67 -1.27
C LEU A 307 -19.53 -10.53 -1.59
N ARG A 308 -20.63 -10.46 -0.81
CA ARG A 308 -21.89 -11.15 -1.12
C ARG A 308 -22.63 -10.62 -2.35
N ARG A 309 -22.21 -9.48 -2.91
CA ARG A 309 -22.81 -8.90 -4.13
C ARG A 309 -22.20 -9.46 -5.42
N TYR A 310 -21.15 -10.26 -5.30
CA TYR A 310 -20.43 -10.94 -6.38
C TYR A 310 -20.70 -12.44 -6.35
#